data_AF-A0A6V7LRE1-F1
#
_entry.id   AF-A0A6V7LRE1-F1
#
_cell.length_a   1.000
_cell.length_b   1.000
_cell.length_c   1.000
_cell.angle_alpha   90.00
_cell.angle_beta   90.00
_cell.angle_gamma   90.00
#
_symmetry.space_group_name_H-M   'P 1'
#
loop_
_entity.id
_entity.type
_entity.pdbx_description
1 polymer ?
#
loop_
_entity_poly.entity_id
_entity_poly.type
_entity_poly.pdbx_seq_one_letter_code
_entity_poly.pdbx_strand_id
1 'polypeptide(L)' 'IGLVEEHGRRAEQHNVTTKDGYKLQFFRVPPNSTSPENSGRNRAVYLGHGLLASSDCYVLAGPGRSL' A
#
# COMPACT_ATOMS: atom_id res chain seq x y z
N ILE A 1 -5.26 -6.52 -3.94
CA ILE A 1 -6.50 -6.49 -4.74
C ILE A 1 -6.42 -5.33 -5.71
N GLY A 2 -6.57 -5.61 -7.00
CA GLY A 2 -6.51 -4.62 -8.08
C GLY A 2 -5.12 -4.48 -8.71
N LEU A 3 -4.75 -3.25 -9.09
CA LEU A 3 -3.54 -2.91 -9.87
C LEU A 3 -2.24 -3.53 -9.33
N VAL A 4 -2.08 -3.58 -8.01
CA VAL A 4 -0.86 -4.17 -7.39
C VAL A 4 -0.71 -5.65 -7.70
N GLU A 5 -1.82 -6.41 -7.68
CA GLU A 5 -1.80 -7.85 -7.98
C GLU A 5 -1.66 -8.11 -9.48
N GLU A 6 -2.24 -7.26 -10.32
CA GLU A 6 -2.00 -7.27 -11.78
C GLU A 6 -0.51 -7.08 -12.12
N HIS A 7 0.21 -6.35 -11.26
CA HIS A 7 1.65 -6.17 -11.35
C HIS A 7 2.47 -7.27 -10.65
N GLY A 8 1.85 -8.38 -10.24
CA GLY A 8 2.53 -9.55 -9.67
C GLY A 8 3.00 -9.37 -8.23
N ARG A 9 2.47 -8.37 -7.51
CA ARG A 9 2.79 -8.11 -6.10
C ARG A 9 1.60 -8.49 -5.21
N ARG A 10 1.88 -9.04 -4.03
CA ARG A 10 0.83 -9.25 -3.01
C ARG A 10 0.30 -7.89 -2.53
N ALA A 11 -0.97 -7.82 -2.17
CA ALA A 11 -1.58 -6.65 -1.56
C ALA A 11 -2.48 -7.06 -0.40
N GLU A 12 -2.60 -6.17 0.59
CA GLU A 12 -3.44 -6.34 1.76
C GLU A 12 -4.39 -5.14 1.87
N GLN A 13 -5.58 -5.38 2.42
CA GLN A 13 -6.58 -4.36 2.70
C GLN A 13 -6.89 -4.36 4.20
N HIS A 14 -6.96 -3.16 4.79
CA HIS A 14 -7.20 -2.96 6.21
C HIS A 14 -8.29 -1.91 6.41
N ASN A 15 -9.35 -2.23 7.13
CA ASN A 15 -10.42 -1.28 7.46
C ASN A 15 -10.17 -0.69 8.85
N VAL A 16 -10.18 0.64 8.94
CA VAL A 16 -9.92 1.39 10.17
C VAL A 16 -11.06 2.38 10.39
N THR A 17 -11.63 2.39 11.58
CA THR A 17 -12.62 3.40 11.97
C THR A 17 -11.95 4.48 12.79
N THR A 18 -12.07 5.74 12.36
CA THR A 18 -11.55 6.89 13.10
C THR A 18 -12.38 7.15 14.36
N LYS A 19 -11.86 7.95 15.30
CA LYS A 19 -12.55 8.25 16.56
C LYS A 19 -13.91 8.95 16.35
N ASP A 20 -14.02 9.73 15.29
CA ASP A 20 -15.23 10.44 14.85
C ASP A 20 -16.11 9.61 13.89
N GLY A 21 -15.80 8.33 13.67
CA GLY A 21 -16.71 7.37 13.04
C GLY A 21 -16.53 7.18 11.52
N TYR A 22 -15.55 7.82 10.89
CA TYR A 22 -15.24 7.57 9.48
C TYR A 22 -14.63 6.19 9.29
N LYS A 23 -15.12 5.44 8.31
CA LYS A 23 -14.59 4.13 7.93
C LYS A 23 -13.62 4.30 6.78
N LEU A 24 -12.34 4.18 7.07
CA LEU A 24 -11.25 4.30 6.11
C LEU A 24 -10.77 2.91 5.69
N GLN A 25 -10.45 2.78 4.41
CA GLN A 25 -9.83 1.57 3.86
C GLN A 25 -8.39 1.88 3.47
N PHE A 26 -7.46 1.18 4.09
CA PHE A 26 -6.03 1.26 3.80
C PHE A 26 -5.60 0.10 2.92
N PHE A 27 -4.67 0.37 2.01
CA PHE A 27 -4.02 -0.62 1.18
C PHE A 27 -2.54 -0.72 1.55
N ARG A 28 -2.04 -1.95 1.65
CA ARG A 28 -0.63 -2.21 1.98
C ARG A 28 -0.02 -3.17 0.97
N VAL A 29 1.13 -2.80 0.44
CA VAL A 29 1.99 -3.69 -0.34
C VAL A 29 3.06 -4.24 0.62
N PRO A 30 3.01 -5.53 1.00
CA PRO A 30 4.01 -6.13 1.86
C PRO A 30 5.35 -6.28 1.11
N PRO A 31 6.46 -6.42 1.86
CA PRO A 31 7.76 -6.73 1.27
C PRO A 31 7.73 -8.07 0.53
N ASN A 32 8.56 -8.19 -0.51
CA ASN A 32 8.66 -9.40 -1.34
C ASN A 32 9.17 -10.63 -0.57
N SER A 33 9.94 -10.41 0.49
CA SER A 33 10.45 -11.46 1.36
C SER A 33 10.34 -11.03 2.81
N THR A 34 9.83 -11.95 3.62
CA THR A 34 9.79 -11.87 5.09
C THR A 34 11.03 -12.49 5.73
N SER A 35 12.10 -12.76 4.95
CA SER A 35 13.34 -13.32 5.51
C SER A 35 13.85 -12.49 6.70
N PRO A 36 14.24 -13.14 7.81
CA PRO A 36 14.79 -12.46 8.99
C PRO A 36 15.97 -11.53 8.68
N GLU A 37 16.75 -11.87 7.64
CA GLU A 37 17.88 -11.05 7.17
C GLU A 37 17.46 -9.66 6.65
N ASN A 38 16.21 -9.52 6.17
CA ASN A 38 15.66 -8.25 5.68
C ASN A 38 14.84 -7.50 6.73
N SER A 39 14.75 -8.01 7.97
CA SER A 39 13.95 -7.42 9.05
C SER A 39 14.33 -5.97 9.36
N GLY A 40 15.61 -5.60 9.23
CA GLY A 40 16.09 -4.22 9.38
C GLY A 40 15.75 -3.27 8.21
N ARG A 41 15.44 -3.80 7.02
CA ARG A 41 15.08 -3.05 5.80
C ARG A 41 13.58 -2.88 5.61
N ASN A 42 12.76 -3.68 6.30
CA ASN A 42 11.30 -3.66 6.16
C ASN A 42 10.65 -2.59 7.05
N ARG A 43 11.06 -1.33 6.89
CA ARG A 43 10.40 -0.19 7.55
C ARG A 43 9.08 0.12 6.86
N ALA A 44 8.03 0.28 7.66
CA ALA A 44 6.73 0.72 7.13
C ALA A 44 6.83 2.18 6.66
N VAL A 45 6.30 2.45 5.48
CA VAL A 45 6.15 3.80 4.92
C VAL A 45 4.67 4.06 4.71
N TYR A 46 4.22 5.24 5.11
CA TYR A 46 2.84 5.70 4.90
C TYR A 46 2.81 6.72 3.76
N LEU A 47 1.91 6.51 2.80
CA LEU A 47 1.69 7.40 1.67
C LEU A 47 0.24 7.88 1.70
N GLY A 48 0.05 9.17 2.00
CA GLY A 48 -1.26 9.83 1.94
C GLY A 48 -1.38 10.57 0.61
N HIS A 49 -2.43 10.32 -0.17
CA HIS A 49 -2.65 11.02 -1.43
C HIS A 49 -3.06 12.49 -1.20
N GLY A 50 -2.95 13.32 -2.25
CA GLY A 50 -3.38 14.72 -2.22
C GLY A 50 -4.90 14.90 -2.37
N LEU A 51 -5.32 16.16 -2.47
CA LEU A 51 -6.71 16.53 -2.75
C LEU A 51 -7.17 15.94 -4.10
N LEU A 52 -8.42 15.45 -4.15
CA LEU A 52 -9.06 14.86 -5.34
C LEU A 52 -8.32 13.65 -5.93
N ALA A 53 -7.58 12.90 -5.10
CA ALA A 53 -6.88 11.68 -5.49
C ALA A 53 -7.32 10.47 -4.65
N SER A 54 -6.84 9.28 -5.02
CA SER A 54 -6.95 8.02 -4.25
C SER A 54 -5.56 7.41 -4.05
N SER A 55 -5.46 6.32 -3.28
CA SER A 55 -4.21 5.55 -3.13
C SER A 55 -3.67 4.97 -4.44
N ASP A 56 -4.49 4.85 -5.48
CA ASP A 56 -4.09 4.26 -6.75
C ASP A 56 -3.04 5.10 -7.48
N CYS A 57 -2.96 6.40 -7.17
CA CYS A 57 -1.98 7.32 -7.77
C CYS A 57 -0.52 6.85 -7.56
N TYR A 58 -0.27 6.06 -6.52
CA TYR A 58 1.05 5.54 -6.20
C TYR A 58 1.43 4.28 -6.96
N VAL A 59 0.47 3.57 -7.56
CA VAL A 59 0.70 2.26 -8.20
C VAL A 59 0.26 2.20 -9.65
N LEU A 60 -0.50 3.19 -10.14
CA LEU A 60 -1.13 3.22 -11.46
C LEU A 60 -0.20 2.97 -12.66
N ALA A 61 1.04 3.46 -12.63
CA ALA A 61 1.98 3.35 -13.75
C ALA A 61 2.74 2.00 -13.80
N GLY A 62 2.52 1.13 -12.82
CA GLY A 62 3.19 -0.17 -12.69
C GLY A 62 4.67 -0.13 -12.25
N PRO A 63 5.29 -1.31 -12.12
CA PRO A 63 6.63 -1.47 -11.56
C PRO A 63 7.70 -0.68 -12.33
N GLY A 64 8.62 -0.04 -11.60
CA GLY A 64 9.72 0.75 -12.18
C GLY A 64 9.32 2.13 -12.71
N ARG A 65 8.03 2.50 -12.62
CA ARG A 65 7.49 3.81 -13.01
C ARG A 65 6.66 4.46 -11.91
N SER A 66 5.92 3.63 -11.17
CA SER A 66 5.26 3.95 -9.91
C SER A 66 6.23 3.96 -8.72
N LEU A 67 5.77 4.46 -7.57
CA LEU A 67 6.53 4.47 -6.31
C LEU A 67 6.62 3.08 -5.66
#